data_AF-A0A818RGY4-F1
#
_entry.id   AF-A0A818RGY4-F1
#
_cell.length_a   1.000
_cell.length_b   1.000
_cell.length_c   1.000
_cell.angle_alpha   90.00
_cell.angle_beta   90.00
_cell.angle_gamma   90.00
#
_symmetry.space_group_name_H-M   'P 1'
#
loop_
_entity.id
_entity.type
_entity.pdbx_description
1 polymer ?
#
loop_
_entity_poly.entity_id
_entity_poly.type
_entity_poly.pdbx_seq_one_letter_code
_entity_poly.pdbx_strand_id
1 'polypeptide(L)'
;MVSITNEISNARFLDANKEPHQMLLPIRGYEKEALLPLEETVKPINELLTDLDIMVDTAKQNSKKPADGLTSNESAAIHLYTMHWEEPNVSLYTILNNILRSKRREPLKPWFRYLKLLLTALFKLPSLKTIVWRGVQGNLSDQYDDDIVWWGFSSCTESLDVTERFVGKSGIRTLFTIECINGKAIQAHSFYKEESEILLLPGTYLRVVGKSSPAKDLYIIHLRETPAPRPYLEPPFISTTLDTSVVTVSATTMKAPVKQHITISTGEGLSSTAASAKSMDQQTQSNQVNESDGSTLIPCEYCNQGISWGVYDNHTKVCREEFYRRLQEKTRSSIQQPAPVTITAKCTLCQSIMSLQGIAYHRVKLML
;
A
#
# COMPACT_ATOMS: atom_id res chain seq x y z
N MET A 1 -29.62 10.08 2.87
CA MET A 1 -28.23 10.13 2.38
C MET A 1 -27.30 9.84 3.54
N VAL A 2 -27.04 8.56 3.80
CA VAL A 2 -26.02 8.13 4.77
C VAL A 2 -24.94 7.42 3.96
N SER A 3 -23.71 7.82 4.25
CA SER A 3 -22.43 7.57 3.60
C SER A 3 -22.22 6.17 3.01
N ILE A 4 -21.97 6.12 1.70
CA ILE A 4 -21.40 4.96 0.99
C ILE A 4 -20.27 5.49 0.11
N THR A 5 -19.14 5.88 0.70
CA THR A 5 -17.88 6.13 -0.04
C THR A 5 -16.60 5.93 0.79
N ASN A 6 -16.67 5.38 2.02
CA ASN A 6 -15.48 5.22 2.88
C ASN A 6 -14.95 3.77 2.97
N GLU A 7 -15.15 2.97 1.93
CA GLU A 7 -14.37 1.73 1.73
C GLU A 7 -13.15 2.00 0.84
N ILE A 8 -12.41 3.08 1.13
CA ILE A 8 -11.11 3.34 0.49
C ILE A 8 -10.12 2.34 1.13
N SER A 9 -9.54 1.45 0.33
CA SER A 9 -8.84 0.28 0.88
C SER A 9 -7.55 0.67 1.63
N ASN A 10 -7.62 0.45 2.94
CA ASN A 10 -6.62 0.81 3.95
C ASN A 10 -5.65 -0.35 4.24
N ALA A 11 -5.41 -1.20 3.24
CA ALA A 11 -4.72 -2.48 3.43
C ALA A 11 -3.31 -2.32 4.04
N ARG A 12 -2.62 -1.19 3.82
CA ARG A 12 -1.27 -0.93 4.39
C ARG A 12 -1.25 -0.75 5.90
N PHE A 13 -2.33 -0.26 6.50
CA PHE A 13 -2.42 -0.11 7.96
C PHE A 13 -2.79 -1.44 8.64
N LEU A 14 -3.47 -2.34 7.93
CA LEU A 14 -4.10 -3.54 8.50
C LEU A 14 -3.27 -4.83 8.35
N ASP A 15 -2.13 -4.80 7.65
CA ASP A 15 -1.40 -6.01 7.23
C ASP A 15 -0.30 -6.48 8.22
N ALA A 16 -0.31 -6.00 9.47
CA ALA A 16 0.67 -6.42 10.48
C ALA A 16 0.57 -7.92 10.84
N ASN A 17 -0.59 -8.54 10.65
CA ASN A 17 -0.80 -9.98 10.83
C ASN A 17 -0.07 -10.84 9.78
N LYS A 18 0.51 -10.23 8.74
CA LYS A 18 1.25 -10.92 7.68
C LYS A 18 2.75 -10.99 7.96
N GLU A 19 3.24 -10.37 9.03
CA GLU A 19 4.66 -10.40 9.39
C GLU A 19 5.10 -11.84 9.74
N PRO A 20 6.24 -12.30 9.22
CA PRO A 20 6.71 -13.64 9.51
C PRO A 20 7.28 -13.72 10.93
N HIS A 21 6.83 -14.70 11.72
CA HIS A 21 7.38 -15.03 13.05
C HIS A 21 8.72 -15.78 12.97
N GLN A 22 9.62 -15.30 12.11
CA GLN A 22 10.97 -15.84 11.97
C GLN A 22 11.94 -14.74 11.52
N MET A 23 13.20 -14.91 11.92
CA MET A 23 14.26 -14.04 11.47
C MET A 23 14.63 -14.35 10.00
N LEU A 24 14.54 -13.35 9.13
CA LEU A 24 14.95 -13.45 7.72
C LEU A 24 16.38 -12.96 7.48
N LEU A 25 16.88 -13.19 6.26
CA LEU A 25 18.12 -12.59 5.80
C LEU A 25 17.94 -11.08 5.59
N PRO A 26 18.96 -10.23 5.85
CA PRO A 26 18.88 -8.80 5.64
C PRO A 26 18.44 -8.40 4.22
N ILE A 27 17.78 -7.24 4.11
CA ILE A 27 17.40 -6.61 2.85
C ILE A 27 18.62 -5.83 2.33
N ARG A 28 19.20 -6.33 1.24
CA ARG A 28 20.44 -5.84 0.62
C ARG A 28 20.44 -6.09 -0.89
N GLY A 29 21.39 -5.48 -1.60
CA GLY A 29 21.55 -5.48 -3.04
C GLY A 29 20.95 -4.25 -3.71
N TYR A 30 19.87 -3.69 -3.16
CA TYR A 30 19.21 -2.50 -3.70
C TYR A 30 20.07 -1.25 -3.53
N GLU A 31 20.88 -1.16 -2.48
CA GLU A 31 21.78 -0.05 -2.20
C GLU A 31 22.83 0.16 -3.29
N LYS A 32 23.12 -0.89 -4.07
CA LYS A 32 24.10 -0.89 -5.17
C LYS A 32 23.51 -0.37 -6.48
N GLU A 33 22.19 -0.26 -6.59
CA GLU A 33 21.56 0.31 -7.77
C GLU A 33 21.89 1.80 -7.89
N ALA A 34 21.94 2.28 -9.14
CA ALA A 34 22.03 3.71 -9.41
C ALA A 34 20.75 4.42 -8.95
N LEU A 35 20.89 5.66 -8.48
CA LEU A 35 19.73 6.51 -8.22
C LEU A 35 19.21 7.02 -9.57
N LEU A 36 18.00 6.63 -9.93
CA LEU A 36 17.39 6.90 -11.24
C LEU A 36 16.06 7.68 -11.08
N PRO A 37 15.56 8.35 -12.13
CA PRO A 37 14.22 8.94 -12.16
C PRO A 37 13.11 7.89 -11.93
N LEU A 38 11.96 8.31 -11.41
CA LEU A 38 10.90 7.39 -10.98
C LEU A 38 10.49 6.42 -12.09
N GLU A 39 10.31 6.91 -13.30
CA GLU A 39 9.90 6.15 -14.48
C GLU A 39 10.89 5.04 -14.82
N GLU A 40 12.20 5.31 -14.68
CA GLU A 40 13.24 4.30 -14.91
C GLU A 40 13.29 3.25 -13.79
N THR A 41 12.95 3.66 -12.55
CA THR A 41 12.98 2.75 -11.40
C THR A 41 11.85 1.74 -11.40
N VAL A 42 10.71 2.07 -12.01
CA VAL A 42 9.53 1.19 -12.06
C VAL A 42 9.49 0.27 -13.28
N LYS A 43 10.30 0.53 -14.32
CA LYS A 43 10.36 -0.33 -15.52
C LYS A 43 10.44 -1.83 -15.23
N PRO A 44 11.29 -2.32 -14.30
CA PRO A 44 11.39 -3.76 -14.06
C PRO A 44 10.17 -4.37 -13.37
N ILE A 45 9.27 -3.56 -12.79
CA ILE A 45 8.07 -4.00 -12.09
C ILE A 45 6.78 -3.65 -12.86
N ASN A 46 6.89 -3.08 -14.07
CA ASN A 46 5.74 -2.63 -14.85
C ASN A 46 4.75 -3.77 -15.15
N GLU A 47 5.27 -4.95 -15.48
CA GLU A 47 4.43 -6.13 -15.78
C GLU A 47 3.74 -6.71 -14.54
N LEU A 48 4.11 -6.28 -13.34
CA LEU A 48 3.53 -6.76 -12.08
C LEU A 48 2.31 -5.94 -11.63
N LEU A 49 2.08 -4.77 -12.24
CA LEU A 49 1.14 -3.76 -11.76
C LEU A 49 0.31 -3.22 -12.92
N THR A 50 -1.01 -3.25 -12.78
CA THR A 50 -1.93 -2.58 -13.72
C THR A 50 -1.82 -1.07 -13.58
N ASP A 51 -1.90 -0.35 -14.70
CA ASP A 51 -1.97 1.12 -14.78
C ASP A 51 -0.80 1.85 -14.10
N LEU A 52 0.36 1.20 -13.97
CA LEU A 52 1.51 1.77 -13.27
C LEU A 52 1.96 3.11 -13.85
N ASP A 53 1.94 3.25 -15.19
CA ASP A 53 2.30 4.48 -15.88
C ASP A 53 1.42 5.67 -15.44
N ILE A 54 0.10 5.46 -15.33
CA ILE A 54 -0.85 6.49 -14.91
C ILE A 54 -0.57 6.92 -13.46
N MET A 55 -0.26 5.94 -12.61
CA MET A 55 -0.03 6.18 -11.19
C MET A 55 1.32 6.89 -10.96
N VAL A 56 2.34 6.54 -11.74
CA VAL A 56 3.64 7.22 -11.77
C VAL A 56 3.48 8.67 -12.22
N ASP A 57 2.72 8.91 -13.28
CA ASP A 57 2.45 10.27 -13.75
C ASP A 57 1.73 11.07 -12.68
N THR A 58 0.68 10.52 -12.07
CA THR A 58 -0.05 11.16 -10.97
C THR A 58 0.87 11.51 -9.80
N ALA A 59 1.75 10.58 -9.39
CA ALA A 59 2.70 10.80 -8.31
C ALA A 59 3.70 11.93 -8.62
N LYS A 60 4.18 12.00 -9.86
CA LYS A 60 5.08 13.07 -10.32
C LYS A 60 4.39 14.42 -10.38
N GLN A 61 3.15 14.48 -10.88
CA GLN A 61 2.41 15.74 -10.97
C GLN A 61 2.19 16.35 -9.57
N ASN A 62 1.94 15.52 -8.57
CA ASN A 62 1.74 15.94 -7.18
C ASN A 62 3.06 16.24 -6.43
N SER A 63 4.22 15.94 -7.01
CA SER A 63 5.53 16.06 -6.36
C SER A 63 6.45 17.10 -7.01
N LYS A 64 5.90 18.03 -7.82
CA LYS A 64 6.71 19.05 -8.54
C LYS A 64 7.49 20.01 -7.65
N LYS A 65 6.99 20.29 -6.46
CA LYS A 65 7.58 21.24 -5.49
C LYS A 65 7.65 20.57 -4.11
N PRO A 66 8.53 19.59 -3.94
CA PRO A 66 8.60 18.81 -2.71
C PRO A 66 9.18 19.65 -1.56
N ALA A 67 8.78 19.30 -0.34
CA ALA A 67 9.37 19.82 0.89
C ALA A 67 10.61 19.00 1.31
N ASP A 68 11.17 19.31 2.49
CA ASP A 68 12.14 18.47 3.22
C ASP A 68 13.44 18.16 2.48
N GLY A 69 13.80 18.99 1.49
CA GLY A 69 15.01 18.82 0.69
C GLY A 69 14.98 17.61 -0.24
N LEU A 70 13.81 17.01 -0.46
CA LEU A 70 13.66 15.92 -1.41
C LEU A 70 13.68 16.43 -2.85
N THR A 71 14.14 15.61 -3.78
CA THR A 71 13.90 15.84 -5.21
C THR A 71 12.47 15.49 -5.59
N SER A 72 12.01 15.97 -6.75
CA SER A 72 10.67 15.62 -7.27
C SER A 72 10.48 14.10 -7.41
N ASN A 73 11.51 13.37 -7.88
CA ASN A 73 11.46 11.91 -8.01
C ASN A 73 11.41 11.19 -6.65
N GLU A 74 12.16 11.68 -5.66
CA GLU A 74 12.18 11.12 -4.31
C GLU A 74 10.81 11.29 -3.61
N SER A 75 10.23 12.49 -3.67
CA SER A 75 8.88 12.74 -3.17
C SER A 75 7.84 11.92 -3.93
N ALA A 76 7.95 11.82 -5.26
CA ALA A 76 7.03 11.04 -6.08
C ALA A 76 7.08 9.54 -5.75
N ALA A 77 8.24 8.99 -5.38
CA ALA A 77 8.33 7.60 -4.94
C ALA A 77 7.56 7.36 -3.63
N ILE A 78 7.64 8.27 -2.66
CA ILE A 78 6.83 8.19 -1.43
C ILE A 78 5.34 8.31 -1.76
N HIS A 79 4.99 9.27 -2.63
CA HIS A 79 3.62 9.47 -3.08
C HIS A 79 3.04 8.21 -3.72
N LEU A 80 3.77 7.62 -4.68
CA LEU A 80 3.37 6.40 -5.37
C LEU A 80 3.20 5.22 -4.40
N TYR A 81 4.09 5.10 -3.40
CA TYR A 81 3.95 4.06 -2.37
C TYR A 81 2.63 4.18 -1.60
N THR A 82 2.16 5.38 -1.30
CA THR A 82 0.94 5.61 -0.51
C THR A 82 -0.37 5.55 -1.31
N MET A 83 -0.30 5.57 -2.65
CA MET A 83 -1.49 5.56 -3.50
C MET A 83 -2.27 4.25 -3.35
N HIS A 84 -3.59 4.32 -3.46
CA HIS A 84 -4.47 3.16 -3.53
C HIS A 84 -4.87 2.87 -4.97
N TRP A 85 -4.91 1.59 -5.32
CA TRP A 85 -5.40 1.08 -6.61
C TRP A 85 -6.78 0.49 -6.36
N GLU A 86 -7.78 0.97 -7.09
CA GLU A 86 -9.15 0.47 -6.95
C GLU A 86 -9.26 -1.02 -7.31
N GLU A 87 -10.13 -1.73 -6.61
CA GLU A 87 -10.39 -3.14 -6.87
C GLU A 87 -10.88 -3.36 -8.32
N PRO A 88 -10.47 -4.44 -9.00
CA PRO A 88 -9.75 -5.62 -8.47
C PRO A 88 -8.21 -5.51 -8.49
N ASN A 89 -7.64 -4.33 -8.78
CA ASN A 89 -6.20 -4.17 -8.89
C ASN A 89 -5.53 -4.16 -7.51
N VAL A 90 -4.31 -4.71 -7.43
CA VAL A 90 -3.54 -4.75 -6.19
C VAL A 90 -2.58 -3.56 -6.14
N SER A 91 -2.68 -2.76 -5.08
CA SER A 91 -1.84 -1.56 -4.91
C SER A 91 -0.36 -1.91 -4.75
N LEU A 92 0.52 -1.00 -5.20
CA LEU A 92 1.97 -1.18 -5.18
C LEU A 92 2.49 -1.57 -3.79
N TYR A 93 2.08 -0.86 -2.73
CA TYR A 93 2.51 -1.16 -1.36
C TYR A 93 2.16 -2.58 -0.92
N THR A 94 1.04 -3.14 -1.40
CA THR A 94 0.58 -4.47 -1.01
C THR A 94 1.51 -5.53 -1.60
N ILE A 95 1.86 -5.40 -2.87
CA ILE A 95 2.79 -6.32 -3.53
C ILE A 95 4.18 -6.21 -2.90
N LEU A 96 4.70 -4.99 -2.75
CA LEU A 96 6.02 -4.75 -2.19
C LEU A 96 6.15 -5.30 -0.76
N ASN A 97 5.20 -4.98 0.13
CA ASN A 97 5.26 -5.46 1.51
C ASN A 97 5.15 -7.00 1.60
N ASN A 98 4.35 -7.64 0.73
CA ASN A 98 4.31 -9.10 0.66
C ASN A 98 5.66 -9.70 0.25
N ILE A 99 6.35 -9.09 -0.71
CA ILE A 99 7.68 -9.55 -1.14
C ILE A 99 8.74 -9.31 -0.05
N LEU A 100 8.68 -8.17 0.64
CA LEU A 100 9.60 -7.87 1.74
C LEU A 100 9.47 -8.86 2.92
N ARG A 101 8.27 -9.36 3.18
CA ARG A 101 7.96 -10.40 4.18
C ARG A 101 8.31 -11.82 3.73
N SER A 102 8.62 -12.03 2.45
CA SER A 102 8.99 -13.34 1.93
C SER A 102 10.38 -13.77 2.39
N LYS A 103 10.49 -15.05 2.80
CA LYS A 103 11.79 -15.69 3.06
C LYS A 103 12.67 -15.74 1.81
N ARG A 104 12.06 -15.84 0.62
CA ARG A 104 12.79 -15.80 -0.66
C ARG A 104 13.05 -14.35 -1.04
N ARG A 105 14.31 -13.95 -1.13
CA ARG A 105 14.74 -12.59 -1.54
C ARG A 105 14.79 -12.40 -3.06
N GLU A 106 14.80 -13.47 -3.84
CA GLU A 106 14.84 -13.41 -5.31
C GLU A 106 13.73 -12.53 -5.93
N PRO A 107 12.45 -12.61 -5.50
CA PRO A 107 11.40 -11.76 -6.07
C PRO A 107 11.54 -10.27 -5.75
N LEU A 108 12.45 -9.90 -4.84
CA LEU A 108 12.74 -8.49 -4.52
C LEU A 108 13.65 -7.84 -5.57
N LYS A 109 14.41 -8.62 -6.35
CA LYS A 109 15.39 -8.08 -7.31
C LYS A 109 14.80 -7.08 -8.32
N PRO A 110 13.63 -7.33 -8.95
CA PRO A 110 13.00 -6.34 -9.84
C PRO A 110 12.68 -5.02 -9.13
N TRP A 111 12.45 -5.05 -7.82
CA TRP A 111 12.10 -3.87 -7.01
C TRP A 111 13.31 -3.05 -6.57
N PHE A 112 14.54 -3.51 -6.78
CA PHE A 112 15.73 -2.87 -6.24
C PHE A 112 15.88 -1.42 -6.67
N ARG A 113 15.59 -1.09 -7.93
CA ARG A 113 15.66 0.30 -8.42
C ARG A 113 14.63 1.21 -7.74
N TYR A 114 13.40 0.71 -7.60
CA TYR A 114 12.35 1.45 -6.90
C TYR A 114 12.67 1.60 -5.40
N LEU A 115 13.11 0.53 -4.74
CA LEU A 115 13.56 0.56 -3.34
C LEU A 115 14.72 1.52 -3.13
N LYS A 116 15.69 1.57 -4.04
CA LYS A 116 16.80 2.53 -3.99
C LYS A 116 16.27 3.96 -3.94
N LEU A 117 15.36 4.33 -4.82
CA LEU A 117 14.78 5.68 -4.86
C LEU A 117 13.94 5.97 -3.61
N LEU A 118 13.01 5.07 -3.27
CA LEU A 118 12.12 5.22 -2.12
C LEU A 118 12.89 5.33 -0.80
N LEU A 119 13.85 4.44 -0.55
CA LEU A 119 14.62 4.46 0.68
C LEU A 119 15.60 5.63 0.71
N THR A 120 16.16 6.06 -0.43
CA THR A 120 16.94 7.31 -0.49
C THR A 120 16.10 8.50 -0.01
N ALA A 121 14.85 8.61 -0.47
CA ALA A 121 13.92 9.65 -0.02
C ALA A 121 13.65 9.56 1.48
N LEU A 122 13.27 8.39 1.98
CA LEU A 122 12.90 8.18 3.38
C LEU A 122 14.08 8.37 4.34
N PHE A 123 15.31 8.03 3.94
CA PHE A 123 16.50 8.26 4.76
C PHE A 123 16.90 9.74 4.85
N LYS A 124 16.52 10.58 3.88
CA LYS A 124 16.72 12.04 3.96
C LYS A 124 15.75 12.71 4.93
N LEU A 125 14.56 12.14 5.13
CA LEU A 125 13.59 12.66 6.09
C LEU A 125 14.10 12.51 7.52
N PRO A 126 13.83 13.49 8.40
CA PRO A 126 14.21 13.41 9.80
C PRO A 126 13.57 12.19 10.47
N SER A 127 14.32 11.53 11.35
CA SER A 127 13.77 10.47 12.19
C SER A 127 12.95 11.08 13.33
N LEU A 128 11.71 10.63 13.47
CA LEU A 128 10.80 11.02 14.52
C LEU A 128 10.83 9.98 15.65
N LYS A 129 11.07 10.47 16.87
CA LYS A 129 10.95 9.70 18.11
C LYS A 129 9.64 10.06 18.80
N THR A 130 8.66 9.17 18.74
CA THR A 130 7.30 9.40 19.22
C THR A 130 6.59 8.08 19.51
N ILE A 131 5.35 8.13 19.96
CA ILE A 131 4.46 6.96 20.03
C ILE A 131 3.59 6.94 18.79
N VAL A 132 3.64 5.83 18.05
CA VAL A 132 2.77 5.61 16.89
C VAL A 132 1.83 4.43 17.12
N TRP A 133 0.72 4.47 16.40
CA TRP A 133 -0.36 3.50 16.50
C TRP A 133 -0.56 2.79 15.17
N ARG A 134 -0.92 1.51 15.25
CA ARG A 134 -1.28 0.69 14.10
C ARG A 134 -2.34 -0.33 14.50
N GLY A 135 -3.46 -0.35 13.81
CA GLY A 135 -4.58 -1.23 14.10
C GLY A 135 -4.67 -2.38 13.10
N VAL A 136 -5.06 -3.56 13.56
CA VAL A 136 -5.35 -4.72 12.70
C VAL A 136 -6.59 -5.46 13.19
N GLN A 137 -7.29 -6.12 12.28
CA GLN A 137 -8.39 -7.02 12.62
C GLN A 137 -7.84 -8.35 13.14
N GLY A 138 -8.54 -8.95 14.11
CA GLY A 138 -8.15 -10.20 14.77
C GLY A 138 -7.30 -9.99 16.04
N ASN A 139 -7.12 -11.08 16.79
CA ASN A 139 -6.26 -11.14 17.97
C ASN A 139 -4.88 -11.67 17.55
N LEU A 140 -3.84 -10.86 17.75
CA LEU A 140 -2.45 -11.26 17.49
C LEU A 140 -1.63 -11.49 18.76
N SER A 141 -2.24 -11.51 19.95
CA SER A 141 -1.52 -11.57 21.23
C SER A 141 -0.54 -12.76 21.31
N ASP A 142 -0.92 -13.91 20.78
CA ASP A 142 -0.12 -15.15 20.81
C ASP A 142 1.06 -15.14 19.83
N GLN A 143 1.15 -14.10 18.97
CA GLN A 143 2.23 -13.93 18.00
C GLN A 143 3.38 -13.06 18.55
N TYR A 144 3.17 -12.41 19.70
CA TYR A 144 4.08 -11.42 20.30
C TYR A 144 4.44 -11.86 21.71
N ASP A 145 5.11 -12.99 21.84
CA ASP A 145 5.76 -13.44 23.08
C ASP A 145 7.25 -13.05 23.15
N ASP A 146 7.88 -12.91 21.98
CA ASP A 146 9.30 -12.55 21.81
C ASP A 146 9.47 -11.29 20.94
N ASP A 147 10.66 -10.70 20.99
CA ASP A 147 11.06 -9.59 20.11
C ASP A 147 10.93 -9.98 18.62
N ILE A 148 10.42 -9.06 17.80
CA ILE A 148 10.04 -9.31 16.40
C ILE A 148 10.71 -8.32 15.44
N VAL A 149 10.84 -8.72 14.18
CA VAL A 149 11.21 -7.81 13.08
C VAL A 149 10.00 -7.62 12.18
N TRP A 150 9.61 -6.37 11.95
CA TRP A 150 8.67 -6.02 10.90
C TRP A 150 9.42 -5.82 9.59
N TRP A 151 9.22 -6.75 8.65
CA TRP A 151 9.98 -6.83 7.41
C TRP A 151 9.39 -5.96 6.30
N GLY A 152 8.08 -5.69 6.32
CA GLY A 152 7.47 -4.72 5.42
C GLY A 152 7.67 -3.27 5.87
N PHE A 153 7.39 -2.32 4.98
CA PHE A 153 7.11 -0.96 5.42
C PHE A 153 5.84 -0.97 6.26
N SER A 154 5.86 -0.31 7.41
CA SER A 154 4.73 -0.32 8.34
C SER A 154 4.14 1.08 8.50
N SER A 155 3.01 1.29 7.83
CA SER A 155 2.18 2.50 7.97
C SER A 155 1.58 2.58 9.37
N CYS A 156 1.90 3.65 10.07
CA CYS A 156 1.41 3.96 11.41
C CYS A 156 0.89 5.41 11.43
N THR A 157 0.25 5.81 12.52
CA THR A 157 -0.24 7.19 12.71
C THR A 157 -0.01 7.64 14.15
N GLU A 158 0.18 8.93 14.37
CA GLU A 158 0.17 9.52 15.73
C GLU A 158 -1.27 9.75 16.22
N SER A 159 -2.26 9.66 15.34
CA SER A 159 -3.67 9.91 15.68
C SER A 159 -4.42 8.62 15.98
N LEU A 160 -4.91 8.52 17.22
CA LEU A 160 -5.79 7.41 17.61
C LEU A 160 -7.10 7.44 16.80
N ASP A 161 -7.64 8.62 16.51
CA ASP A 161 -8.86 8.78 15.69
C ASP A 161 -8.67 8.22 14.28
N VAL A 162 -7.50 8.46 13.67
CA VAL A 162 -7.16 7.88 12.37
C VAL A 162 -7.07 6.35 12.49
N THR A 163 -6.49 5.84 13.58
CA THR A 163 -6.44 4.39 13.82
C THR A 163 -7.84 3.76 13.93
N GLU A 164 -8.77 4.42 14.63
CA GLU A 164 -10.17 3.97 14.75
C GLU A 164 -10.87 3.89 13.39
N ARG A 165 -10.56 4.79 12.44
CA ARG A 165 -11.11 4.75 11.08
C ARG A 165 -10.69 3.49 10.33
N PHE A 166 -9.48 2.99 10.58
CA PHE A 166 -8.94 1.83 9.88
C PHE A 166 -9.37 0.51 10.51
N VAL A 167 -9.26 0.39 11.83
CA VAL A 167 -9.53 -0.88 12.54
C VAL A 167 -11.00 -1.03 12.94
N GLY A 168 -11.76 0.07 12.97
CA GLY A 168 -13.14 0.10 13.43
C GLY A 168 -13.28 0.08 14.96
N LYS A 169 -14.53 0.19 15.43
CA LYS A 169 -14.86 0.25 16.87
C LYS A 169 -15.38 -1.08 17.45
N SER A 170 -15.64 -2.07 16.59
CA SER A 170 -16.28 -3.34 16.93
C SER A 170 -15.55 -4.51 16.28
N GLY A 171 -15.80 -5.72 16.80
CA GLY A 171 -15.11 -6.93 16.37
C GLY A 171 -13.76 -7.11 17.03
N ILE A 172 -13.25 -8.34 16.96
CA ILE A 172 -11.95 -8.72 17.51
C ILE A 172 -10.87 -7.94 16.77
N ARG A 173 -10.06 -7.18 17.51
CA ARG A 173 -9.01 -6.35 16.93
C ARG A 173 -7.81 -6.21 17.85
N THR A 174 -6.66 -5.94 17.23
CA THR A 174 -5.41 -5.67 17.92
C THR A 174 -4.95 -4.26 17.58
N LEU A 175 -4.58 -3.50 18.60
CA LEU A 175 -3.96 -2.19 18.49
C LEU A 175 -2.51 -2.29 18.94
N PHE A 176 -1.59 -1.93 18.06
CA PHE A 176 -0.19 -1.76 18.40
C PHE A 176 0.05 -0.34 18.90
N THR A 177 0.65 -0.23 20.08
CA THR A 177 1.28 1.01 20.57
C THR A 177 2.77 0.85 20.41
N ILE A 178 3.44 1.73 19.69
CA ILE A 178 4.84 1.56 19.34
C ILE A 178 5.63 2.80 19.76
N GLU A 179 6.53 2.64 20.72
CA GLU A 179 7.56 3.65 20.99
C GLU A 179 8.60 3.60 19.86
N CYS A 180 8.43 4.43 18.81
CA CYS A 180 9.35 4.45 17.68
C CYS A 180 10.48 5.47 17.87
N ILE A 181 11.64 5.19 17.28
CA ILE A 181 12.82 6.07 17.27
C ILE A 181 13.24 6.49 15.86
N ASN A 182 12.85 5.73 14.82
CA ASN A 182 13.18 6.03 13.42
C ASN A 182 11.95 6.20 12.51
N GLY A 183 10.80 6.59 13.07
CA GLY A 183 9.61 6.86 12.27
C GLY A 183 9.84 7.97 11.26
N LYS A 184 9.31 7.83 10.04
CA LYS A 184 9.40 8.83 8.98
C LYS A 184 8.04 9.47 8.77
N ALA A 185 7.90 10.75 9.12
CA ALA A 185 6.69 11.50 8.82
C ALA A 185 6.62 11.77 7.32
N ILE A 186 5.63 11.19 6.63
CA ILE A 186 5.52 11.28 5.17
C ILE A 186 4.31 12.10 4.71
N GLN A 187 3.59 12.76 5.62
CA GLN A 187 2.39 13.54 5.31
C GLN A 187 2.58 14.54 4.16
N ALA A 188 3.72 15.24 4.10
CA ALA A 188 3.99 16.22 3.05
C ALA A 188 4.14 15.59 1.64
N HIS A 189 4.41 14.28 1.59
CA HIS A 189 4.74 13.53 0.38
C HIS A 189 3.72 12.43 0.07
N SER A 190 2.80 12.11 0.99
CA SER A 190 1.75 11.10 0.83
C SER A 190 0.63 11.57 -0.11
N PHE A 191 -0.04 10.61 -0.74
CA PHE A 191 -1.30 10.80 -1.45
C PHE A 191 -2.44 11.14 -0.49
N TYR A 192 -2.45 10.52 0.71
CA TYR A 192 -3.44 10.73 1.76
C TYR A 192 -2.85 11.56 2.91
N LYS A 193 -2.99 12.88 2.84
CA LYS A 193 -2.35 13.80 3.80
C LYS A 193 -3.05 13.79 5.17
N GLU A 194 -4.35 13.55 5.17
CA GLU A 194 -5.22 13.54 6.34
C GLU A 194 -4.92 12.42 7.34
N GLU A 195 -4.18 11.39 6.93
CA GLU A 195 -3.84 10.25 7.79
C GLU A 195 -2.68 10.54 8.76
N SER A 196 -1.91 11.62 8.50
CA SER A 196 -0.69 11.95 9.25
C SER A 196 0.24 10.73 9.38
N GLU A 197 0.47 10.06 8.25
CA GLU A 197 1.17 8.78 8.21
C GLU A 197 2.63 8.90 8.66
N ILE A 198 2.99 8.06 9.63
CA ILE A 198 4.38 7.80 10.06
C ILE A 198 4.76 6.41 9.57
N LEU A 199 5.77 6.35 8.71
CA LEU A 199 6.24 5.11 8.12
C LEU A 199 7.43 4.54 8.91
N LEU A 200 7.32 3.30 9.38
CA LEU A 200 8.47 2.53 9.86
C LEU A 200 9.10 1.77 8.68
N LEU A 201 10.43 1.74 8.64
CA LEU A 201 11.17 1.14 7.53
C LEU A 201 11.17 -0.41 7.59
N PRO A 202 11.41 -1.09 6.47
CA PRO A 202 11.60 -2.53 6.43
C PRO A 202 12.73 -2.98 7.36
N GLY A 203 12.52 -4.08 8.07
CA GLY A 203 13.52 -4.60 9.01
C GLY A 203 13.56 -3.89 10.36
N THR A 204 12.49 -3.17 10.73
CA THR A 204 12.38 -2.51 12.04
C THR A 204 12.33 -3.57 13.15
N TYR A 205 13.25 -3.50 14.12
CA TYR A 205 13.32 -4.42 15.26
C TYR A 205 12.54 -3.87 16.45
N LEU A 206 11.57 -4.66 16.92
CA LEU A 206 10.57 -4.27 17.91
C LEU A 206 10.62 -5.23 19.09
N ARG A 207 10.91 -4.67 20.27
CA ARG A 207 10.82 -5.38 21.54
C ARG A 207 9.37 -5.43 21.99
N VAL A 208 8.92 -6.61 22.42
CA VAL A 208 7.61 -6.73 23.07
C VAL A 208 7.75 -6.22 24.51
N VAL A 209 7.05 -5.13 24.82
CA VAL A 209 7.07 -4.52 26.16
C VAL A 209 5.96 -5.11 27.04
N GLY A 210 4.79 -5.36 26.45
CA GLY A 210 3.67 -5.93 27.18
C GLY A 210 2.42 -6.12 26.32
N LYS A 211 1.47 -6.87 26.85
CA LYS A 211 0.17 -7.16 26.23
C LYS A 211 -0.93 -6.86 27.24
N SER A 212 -2.07 -6.36 26.76
CA SER A 212 -3.27 -6.19 27.59
C SER A 212 -4.53 -6.42 26.77
N SER A 213 -5.63 -6.77 27.44
CA SER A 213 -6.97 -6.85 26.82
C SER A 213 -7.93 -6.02 27.67
N PRO A 214 -7.99 -4.69 27.45
CA PRO A 214 -8.81 -3.79 28.27
C PRO A 214 -10.32 -3.95 28.00
N ALA A 215 -10.71 -4.59 26.91
CA ALA A 215 -12.08 -4.93 26.59
C ALA A 215 -12.14 -6.28 25.86
N LYS A 216 -13.31 -6.94 25.89
CA LYS A 216 -13.53 -8.31 25.37
C LYS A 216 -12.95 -8.56 23.97
N ASP A 217 -13.10 -7.58 23.08
CA ASP A 217 -12.73 -7.70 21.67
C ASP A 217 -11.56 -6.78 21.28
N LEU A 218 -10.86 -6.20 22.27
CA LEU A 218 -9.72 -5.30 22.04
C LEU A 218 -8.48 -5.84 22.74
N TYR A 219 -7.44 -6.06 21.95
CA TYR A 219 -6.12 -6.43 22.40
C TYR A 219 -5.16 -5.29 22.12
N ILE A 220 -4.29 -4.97 23.08
CA ILE A 220 -3.23 -3.97 22.93
C ILE A 220 -1.89 -4.66 23.08
N ILE A 221 -1.02 -4.48 22.10
CA ILE A 221 0.36 -4.96 22.11
C ILE A 221 1.26 -3.73 22.14
N HIS A 222 2.00 -3.58 23.23
CA HIS A 222 2.96 -2.49 23.39
C HIS A 222 4.33 -2.96 22.91
N LEU A 223 4.86 -2.26 21.91
CA LEU A 223 6.16 -2.49 21.31
C LEU A 223 7.09 -1.29 21.52
N ARG A 224 8.38 -1.54 21.56
CA ARG A 224 9.42 -0.51 21.55
C ARG A 224 10.41 -0.80 20.44
N GLU A 225 10.61 0.17 19.56
CA GLU A 225 11.70 0.10 18.59
C GLU A 225 13.04 0.19 19.33
N THR A 226 13.93 -0.76 19.05
CA THR A 226 15.28 -0.80 19.61
C THR A 226 16.31 -1.03 18.51
N PRO A 227 17.57 -0.61 18.70
CA PRO A 227 18.63 -0.96 17.76
C PRO A 227 18.69 -2.48 17.56
N ALA A 228 18.62 -2.89 16.30
CA ALA A 228 18.73 -4.29 15.96
C ALA A 228 20.12 -4.84 16.34
N PRO A 229 20.23 -6.13 16.74
CA PRO A 229 21.54 -6.76 17.01
C PRO A 229 22.50 -6.74 15.82
N ARG A 230 21.95 -6.60 14.60
CA ARG A 230 22.67 -6.46 13.33
C ARG A 230 21.80 -5.66 12.34
N PRO A 231 22.37 -4.99 11.33
CA PRO A 231 21.58 -4.27 10.34
C PRO A 231 20.72 -5.26 9.52
N TYR A 232 19.40 -5.04 9.53
CA TYR A 232 18.45 -5.80 8.71
C TYR A 232 18.10 -5.11 7.38
N LEU A 233 18.47 -3.83 7.26
CA LEU A 233 18.32 -3.00 6.06
C LEU A 233 19.62 -2.24 5.86
N GLU A 234 20.29 -2.45 4.73
CA GLU A 234 21.47 -1.65 4.36
C GLU A 234 21.04 -0.21 4.07
N PRO A 235 21.80 0.84 4.44
CA PRO A 235 21.47 2.21 4.04
C PRO A 235 21.54 2.40 2.52
N PRO A 236 20.73 3.30 1.92
CA PRO A 236 20.71 3.52 0.48
C PRO A 236 21.93 4.32 0.00
N PHE A 237 22.74 4.89 0.88
CA PHE A 237 23.93 5.64 0.50
C PHE A 237 25.14 4.70 0.49
N ILE A 238 25.92 4.76 -0.59
CA ILE A 238 27.21 4.08 -0.62
C ILE A 238 28.06 4.76 0.44
N SER A 239 28.45 4.03 1.48
CA SER A 239 29.47 4.51 2.39
C SER A 239 30.75 4.65 1.59
N THR A 240 31.04 5.85 1.08
CA THR A 240 32.39 6.18 0.64
C THR A 240 33.25 6.04 1.89
N THR A 241 33.93 4.91 2.01
CA THR A 241 34.99 4.72 2.99
C THR A 241 35.87 5.95 2.90
N LEU A 242 35.86 6.75 3.97
CA LEU A 242 36.73 7.90 4.13
C LEU A 242 38.15 7.40 3.90
N ASP A 243 38.70 7.79 2.75
CA ASP A 243 40.10 7.61 2.44
C ASP A 243 40.85 8.29 3.58
N THR A 244 41.42 7.49 4.47
CA THR A 244 42.07 7.96 5.69
C THR A 244 43.45 8.50 5.30
N SER A 245 43.45 9.57 4.51
CA SER A 245 44.61 10.43 4.38
C SER A 245 44.61 11.33 5.62
N VAL A 246 45.37 10.88 6.61
CA VAL A 246 45.70 11.63 7.82
C VAL A 246 46.35 12.95 7.39
N VAL A 247 45.56 14.02 7.29
CA VAL A 247 46.08 15.38 7.28
C VAL A 247 46.19 15.81 8.73
N THR A 248 47.40 15.72 9.26
CA THR A 248 47.74 16.24 10.57
C THR A 248 47.66 17.77 10.50
N VAL A 249 46.61 18.37 11.09
CA VAL A 249 46.55 19.81 11.30
C VAL A 249 46.78 20.08 12.79
N SER A 250 47.92 20.68 13.08
CA SER A 250 48.32 21.15 14.41
C SER A 250 47.30 22.15 14.96
N ALA A 251 46.86 21.90 16.19
CA ALA A 251 45.93 22.74 16.91
C ALA A 251 46.51 24.15 17.14
N THR A 252 45.80 25.17 16.65
CA THR A 252 46.00 26.56 17.10
C THR A 252 44.72 27.04 17.78
N THR A 253 44.86 27.35 19.07
CA THR A 253 43.86 27.83 20.01
C THR A 253 43.12 29.07 19.52
N MET A 254 41.79 29.06 19.56
CA MET A 254 40.98 30.29 19.56
C MET A 254 39.97 30.33 20.71
N LYS A 255 39.91 31.52 21.31
CA LYS A 255 39.15 31.92 22.49
C LYS A 255 37.63 31.94 22.23
N ALA A 256 36.88 31.73 23.30
CA ALA A 256 35.42 31.73 23.36
C ALA A 256 34.75 33.04 22.88
N PRO A 257 33.56 32.99 22.27
CA PRO A 257 32.79 34.18 21.93
C PRO A 257 31.88 34.64 23.08
N VAL A 258 31.81 35.96 23.22
CA VAL A 258 30.95 36.72 24.12
C VAL A 258 29.51 36.73 23.59
N LYS A 259 28.54 36.59 24.52
CA LYS A 259 27.09 36.67 24.29
C LYS A 259 26.65 38.07 23.88
N GLN A 260 25.74 38.18 22.91
CA GLN A 260 24.84 39.33 22.80
C GLN A 260 23.38 38.88 22.68
N HIS A 261 22.56 39.57 23.48
CA HIS A 261 21.12 39.45 23.72
C HIS A 261 20.41 40.56 22.93
N ILE A 262 19.40 40.28 22.11
CA ILE A 262 18.29 41.20 21.72
C ILE A 262 17.10 40.30 21.31
N THR A 263 16.11 40.02 22.16
CA THR A 263 14.85 40.74 22.47
C THR A 263 13.85 40.86 21.31
N ILE A 264 12.68 40.28 21.57
CA ILE A 264 11.45 40.12 20.78
C ILE A 264 10.62 41.41 20.79
N SER A 265 9.85 41.68 19.73
CA SER A 265 8.65 42.51 19.80
C SER A 265 7.50 41.95 18.95
N THR A 266 6.32 42.06 19.53
CA THR A 266 4.98 41.52 19.24
C THR A 266 4.08 42.44 18.39
N GLY A 267 2.94 41.89 17.94
CA GLY A 267 1.70 42.61 17.57
C GLY A 267 1.17 42.23 16.18
N GLU A 268 0.08 41.47 15.98
CA GLU A 268 -1.37 41.63 16.29
C GLU A 268 -2.23 42.11 15.09
N GLY A 269 -3.42 41.49 14.92
CA GLY A 269 -4.62 42.01 14.22
C GLY A 269 -5.03 41.25 12.94
N LEU A 270 -6.01 40.34 12.86
CA LEU A 270 -7.51 40.32 13.02
C LEU A 270 -8.36 40.48 11.73
N SER A 271 -9.41 39.65 11.66
CA SER A 271 -10.71 39.80 10.93
C SER A 271 -10.75 39.54 9.40
N SER A 272 -11.41 38.51 8.85
CA SER A 272 -12.84 38.06 8.80
C SER A 272 -13.62 38.60 7.58
N THR A 273 -14.27 37.71 6.81
CA THR A 273 -15.61 37.87 6.18
C THR A 273 -16.08 36.56 5.53
N ALA A 274 -17.40 36.34 5.56
CA ALA A 274 -18.17 35.17 5.10
C ALA A 274 -18.71 35.33 3.67
N ALA A 275 -19.16 34.24 3.02
CA ALA A 275 -20.50 34.10 2.38
C ALA A 275 -20.69 32.84 1.48
N SER A 276 -21.77 32.12 1.80
CA SER A 276 -22.81 31.49 0.95
C SER A 276 -22.55 30.48 -0.18
N ALA A 277 -23.36 29.43 -0.09
CA ALA A 277 -23.63 28.34 -1.02
C ALA A 277 -24.54 28.72 -2.21
N LYS A 278 -24.54 27.88 -3.26
CA LYS A 278 -25.71 27.56 -4.10
C LYS A 278 -25.52 26.24 -4.86
N SER A 279 -26.62 25.49 -4.94
CA SER A 279 -26.87 24.18 -5.57
C SER A 279 -27.09 24.26 -7.09
N MET A 280 -26.93 23.14 -7.80
CA MET A 280 -27.75 22.80 -8.99
C MET A 280 -27.74 21.30 -9.33
N ASP A 281 -28.91 20.82 -9.75
CA ASP A 281 -29.33 19.43 -9.97
C ASP A 281 -29.01 18.84 -11.36
N GLN A 282 -28.86 17.50 -11.33
CA GLN A 282 -29.25 16.41 -12.25
C GLN A 282 -29.59 16.62 -13.74
N GLN A 283 -29.12 15.68 -14.58
CA GLN A 283 -29.97 14.93 -15.52
C GLN A 283 -29.34 13.61 -16.00
N THR A 284 -30.19 12.58 -16.09
CA THR A 284 -29.93 11.18 -16.51
C THR A 284 -30.58 10.93 -17.87
N GLN A 285 -30.03 10.06 -18.73
CA GLN A 285 -30.83 9.27 -19.68
C GLN A 285 -30.11 8.01 -20.21
N SER A 286 -30.89 6.93 -20.24
CA SER A 286 -30.61 5.55 -20.67
C SER A 286 -30.89 5.30 -22.15
N ASN A 287 -30.34 4.23 -22.75
CA ASN A 287 -31.02 3.48 -23.83
C ASN A 287 -30.49 2.05 -24.00
N GLN A 288 -31.43 1.11 -24.22
CA GLN A 288 -31.25 -0.32 -24.53
C GLN A 288 -31.29 -0.56 -26.05
N VAL A 289 -30.62 -1.61 -26.53
CA VAL A 289 -30.93 -2.29 -27.80
C VAL A 289 -30.68 -3.81 -27.67
N ASN A 290 -31.65 -4.60 -28.14
CA ASN A 290 -31.59 -6.06 -28.35
C ASN A 290 -31.06 -6.38 -29.75
N GLU A 291 -30.33 -7.49 -29.93
CA GLU A 291 -30.48 -8.35 -31.12
C GLU A 291 -29.75 -9.71 -30.99
N SER A 292 -30.25 -10.67 -31.76
CA SER A 292 -30.12 -12.13 -31.67
C SER A 292 -29.07 -12.73 -32.60
N ASP A 293 -28.29 -13.74 -32.15
CA ASP A 293 -27.84 -14.81 -33.07
C ASP A 293 -27.31 -16.10 -32.39
N GLY A 294 -27.30 -17.20 -33.17
CA GLY A 294 -27.22 -18.63 -32.81
C GLY A 294 -26.23 -19.05 -31.70
N SER A 295 -26.78 -19.51 -30.58
CA SER A 295 -26.06 -19.93 -29.37
C SER A 295 -26.25 -21.41 -29.05
N THR A 296 -25.16 -22.16 -28.86
CA THR A 296 -25.25 -23.50 -28.23
C THR A 296 -25.36 -23.31 -26.72
N LEU A 297 -26.54 -23.64 -26.20
CA LEU A 297 -26.98 -23.33 -24.84
C LEU A 297 -26.36 -24.27 -23.80
N ILE A 298 -25.71 -23.72 -22.78
CA ILE A 298 -25.29 -24.47 -21.59
C ILE A 298 -26.31 -24.18 -20.47
N PRO A 299 -27.14 -25.15 -20.05
CA PRO A 299 -28.06 -24.93 -18.94
C PRO A 299 -27.30 -24.87 -17.61
N CYS A 300 -27.61 -23.86 -16.80
CA CYS A 300 -27.21 -23.79 -15.40
C CYS A 300 -28.34 -24.42 -14.57
N GLU A 301 -28.08 -25.54 -13.90
CA GLU A 301 -29.09 -26.25 -13.08
C GLU A 301 -29.61 -25.43 -11.90
N TYR A 302 -28.91 -24.37 -11.48
CA TYR A 302 -29.30 -23.54 -10.34
C TYR A 302 -30.33 -22.46 -10.67
N CYS A 303 -30.51 -22.09 -11.94
CA CYS A 303 -31.48 -21.05 -12.33
C CYS A 303 -32.92 -21.58 -12.51
N ASN A 304 -33.13 -22.90 -12.47
CA ASN A 304 -34.46 -23.51 -12.64
C ASN A 304 -35.26 -23.65 -11.33
N GLN A 305 -34.76 -23.15 -10.20
CA GLN A 305 -35.38 -23.33 -8.88
C GLN A 305 -36.03 -22.06 -8.28
N GLY A 306 -36.20 -20.97 -9.03
CA GLY A 306 -37.09 -19.86 -8.63
C GLY A 306 -36.76 -19.19 -7.30
N ILE A 307 -35.48 -18.91 -7.02
CA ILE A 307 -35.05 -18.30 -5.74
C ILE A 307 -35.19 -16.77 -5.81
N SER A 308 -35.95 -16.18 -4.89
CA SER A 308 -36.15 -14.73 -4.79
C SER A 308 -34.93 -13.99 -4.23
N TRP A 309 -34.77 -12.75 -4.72
CA TRP A 309 -33.70 -11.81 -4.39
C TRP A 309 -33.49 -11.60 -2.89
N GLY A 310 -32.26 -11.85 -2.41
CA GLY A 310 -31.90 -11.56 -1.02
C GLY A 310 -30.61 -12.19 -0.45
N VAL A 311 -29.72 -12.78 -1.26
CA VAL A 311 -28.40 -13.26 -0.77
C VAL A 311 -27.33 -13.07 -1.86
N TYR A 312 -26.83 -11.84 -2.01
CA TYR A 312 -25.66 -11.51 -2.83
C TYR A 312 -24.39 -11.70 -1.98
N ASP A 313 -23.81 -12.90 -1.99
CA ASP A 313 -22.34 -13.02 -1.84
C ASP A 313 -21.85 -14.42 -2.22
N ASN A 314 -22.39 -15.46 -1.57
CA ASN A 314 -21.90 -16.82 -1.77
C ASN A 314 -22.36 -17.46 -3.09
N HIS A 315 -23.59 -17.17 -3.56
CA HIS A 315 -24.12 -17.76 -4.79
C HIS A 315 -23.40 -17.25 -6.05
N THR A 316 -23.01 -15.97 -6.06
CA THR A 316 -22.31 -15.35 -7.20
C THR A 316 -20.91 -15.92 -7.36
N LYS A 317 -20.22 -16.19 -6.24
CA LYS A 317 -18.88 -16.78 -6.23
C LYS A 317 -18.89 -18.23 -6.72
N VAL A 318 -19.85 -19.04 -6.25
CA VAL A 318 -20.01 -20.44 -6.67
C VAL A 318 -20.36 -20.55 -8.16
N CYS A 319 -21.29 -19.71 -8.64
CA CYS A 319 -21.63 -19.66 -10.07
C CYS A 319 -20.44 -19.23 -10.94
N ARG A 320 -19.61 -18.29 -10.45
CA ARG A 320 -18.42 -17.81 -11.16
C ARG A 320 -17.36 -18.91 -11.26
N GLU A 321 -17.04 -19.58 -10.16
CA GLU A 321 -16.03 -20.65 -10.14
C GLU A 321 -16.45 -21.85 -11.00
N GLU A 322 -17.72 -22.25 -10.94
CA GLU A 322 -18.25 -23.36 -11.74
C GLU A 322 -18.27 -23.02 -13.25
N PHE A 323 -18.52 -21.75 -13.61
CA PHE A 323 -18.42 -21.28 -14.99
C PHE A 323 -16.99 -21.39 -15.53
N TYR A 324 -15.99 -20.89 -14.79
CA TYR A 324 -14.59 -20.98 -15.21
C TYR A 324 -14.09 -22.42 -15.28
N ARG A 325 -14.49 -23.29 -14.34
CA ARG A 325 -14.16 -24.72 -14.35
C ARG A 325 -14.67 -25.40 -15.63
N ARG A 326 -15.94 -25.19 -15.98
CA ARG A 326 -16.54 -25.77 -17.20
C ARG A 326 -15.95 -25.19 -18.49
N LEU A 327 -15.54 -23.92 -18.47
CA LEU A 327 -14.82 -23.30 -19.59
C LEU A 327 -13.47 -24.01 -19.82
N GLN A 328 -12.69 -24.20 -18.75
CA GLN A 328 -11.40 -24.88 -18.79
C GLN A 328 -11.52 -26.34 -19.23
N GLU A 329 -12.53 -27.07 -18.74
CA GLU A 329 -12.80 -28.46 -19.14
C GLU A 329 -13.10 -28.59 -20.63
N LYS A 330 -13.89 -27.65 -21.20
CA LYS A 330 -14.21 -27.63 -22.64
C LYS A 330 -13.01 -27.25 -23.51
N THR A 331 -12.19 -26.29 -23.07
CA THR A 331 -10.94 -25.94 -23.77
C THR A 331 -9.98 -27.12 -23.79
N ARG A 332 -9.95 -27.91 -22.70
CA ARG A 332 -9.10 -29.11 -22.60
C ARG A 332 -9.62 -30.29 -23.43
N SER A 333 -10.93 -30.45 -23.58
CA SER A 333 -11.53 -31.48 -24.44
C SER A 333 -11.45 -31.16 -25.94
N SER A 334 -11.29 -29.87 -26.32
CA SER A 334 -11.24 -29.44 -27.72
C SER A 334 -9.84 -29.50 -28.37
N ILE A 335 -8.85 -30.05 -27.67
CA ILE A 335 -7.47 -30.20 -28.18
C ILE A 335 -7.38 -31.15 -29.39
N GLN A 336 -8.43 -31.91 -29.71
CA GLN A 336 -8.44 -32.81 -30.87
C GLN A 336 -8.91 -32.22 -32.19
N GLN A 337 -9.55 -31.03 -32.26
CA GLN A 337 -9.76 -30.28 -33.51
C GLN A 337 -9.95 -28.77 -33.26
N PRO A 338 -9.31 -27.88 -34.04
CA PRO A 338 -9.41 -26.44 -33.85
C PRO A 338 -10.65 -25.90 -34.60
N ALA A 339 -11.80 -25.92 -33.95
CA ALA A 339 -12.97 -25.15 -34.40
C ALA A 339 -13.25 -24.00 -33.42
N PRO A 340 -13.67 -22.81 -33.89
CA PRO A 340 -14.04 -21.71 -33.02
C PRO A 340 -15.28 -22.07 -32.19
N VAL A 341 -15.15 -22.02 -30.86
CA VAL A 341 -16.26 -22.27 -29.93
C VAL A 341 -16.89 -20.94 -29.54
N THR A 342 -18.11 -20.69 -30.02
CA THR A 342 -18.93 -19.53 -29.58
C THR A 342 -19.75 -19.94 -28.35
N ILE A 343 -19.61 -19.22 -27.23
CA ILE A 343 -20.31 -19.50 -25.97
C ILE A 343 -21.22 -18.33 -25.64
N THR A 344 -22.49 -18.61 -25.35
CA THR A 344 -23.51 -17.58 -25.12
C THR A 344 -24.23 -17.89 -23.81
N ALA A 345 -24.26 -16.90 -22.90
CA ALA A 345 -24.85 -17.06 -21.57
C ALA A 345 -26.31 -16.59 -21.54
N LYS A 346 -27.18 -17.36 -20.87
CA LYS A 346 -28.63 -17.11 -20.77
C LYS A 346 -29.08 -16.27 -19.55
N CYS A 347 -28.18 -15.99 -18.62
CA CYS A 347 -28.50 -15.25 -17.40
C CYS A 347 -27.99 -13.82 -17.51
N THR A 348 -28.82 -12.84 -17.17
CA THR A 348 -28.48 -11.41 -17.14
C THR A 348 -27.23 -11.14 -16.30
N LEU A 349 -27.02 -11.90 -15.22
CA LEU A 349 -25.81 -11.79 -14.39
C LEU A 349 -24.54 -12.18 -15.15
N CYS A 350 -24.57 -13.26 -15.93
CA CYS A 350 -23.43 -13.69 -16.73
C CYS A 350 -23.19 -12.75 -17.92
N GLN A 351 -24.25 -12.20 -18.52
CA GLN A 351 -24.13 -11.19 -19.57
C GLN A 351 -23.53 -9.89 -19.03
N SER A 352 -23.91 -9.45 -17.82
CA SER A 352 -23.31 -8.30 -17.15
C SER A 352 -21.83 -8.51 -16.82
N ILE A 353 -21.44 -9.72 -16.40
CA ILE A 353 -20.03 -10.06 -16.14
C ILE A 353 -19.21 -10.02 -17.44
N MET A 354 -19.74 -10.51 -18.57
CA MET A 354 -19.04 -10.45 -19.86
C MET A 354 -18.99 -9.02 -20.43
N SER A 355 -20.01 -8.20 -20.18
CA SER A 355 -20.09 -6.81 -20.61
C SER A 355 -19.19 -5.86 -19.81
N LEU A 356 -19.04 -6.09 -18.50
CA LEU A 356 -18.20 -5.25 -17.62
C LEU A 356 -16.70 -5.41 -17.89
N GLN A 357 -16.27 -6.50 -18.55
CA GLN A 357 -14.85 -6.79 -18.82
C GLN A 357 -14.41 -6.51 -20.26
N GLY A 358 -15.24 -5.89 -21.11
CA GLY A 358 -14.82 -5.46 -22.45
C GLY A 358 -14.28 -6.58 -23.34
N ILE A 359 -14.81 -7.80 -23.21
CA ILE A 359 -14.46 -8.91 -24.13
C ILE A 359 -15.17 -8.68 -25.46
N ALA A 360 -14.69 -7.68 -26.21
CA ALA A 360 -14.92 -7.60 -27.63
C ALA A 360 -14.18 -8.76 -28.30
N TYR A 361 -14.85 -9.40 -29.25
CA TYR A 361 -14.38 -10.47 -30.13
C TYR A 361 -12.96 -10.23 -30.66
N HIS A 362 -11.91 -10.64 -29.95
CA HIS A 362 -10.57 -10.68 -30.55
C HIS A 362 -9.70 -11.83 -30.01
N ARG A 363 -9.43 -12.75 -30.95
CA ARG A 363 -8.33 -13.72 -31.05
C ARG A 363 -7.37 -13.78 -29.86
N VAL A 364 -7.58 -14.74 -28.97
CA VAL A 364 -6.55 -15.23 -28.06
C VAL A 364 -5.49 -15.96 -28.89
N LYS A 365 -4.35 -15.32 -29.12
CA LYS A 365 -3.13 -15.97 -29.62
C LYS A 365 -2.28 -16.33 -28.40
N LEU A 366 -2.56 -17.49 -27.81
CA LEU A 366 -1.75 -18.07 -26.72
C LEU A 366 -0.42 -18.57 -27.31
N MET A 367 0.70 -17.97 -26.90
CA MET A 367 1.99 -18.67 -26.89
C MET A 367 2.18 -19.27 -25.49
N LEU A 368 2.12 -20.60 -25.48
CA LEU A 368 2.63 -21.60 -24.53
C LEU A 368 2.62 -21.29 -23.03
#